data_AF-A0A7S0E3M7-F1
#
_entry.id   AF-A0A7S0E3M7-F1
#
_cell.length_a   1.000
_cell.length_b   1.000
_cell.length_c   1.000
_cell.angle_alpha   90.00
_cell.angle_beta   90.00
_cell.angle_gamma   90.00
#
_symmetry.space_group_name_H-M   'P 1'
#
loop_
_entity.id
_entity.type
_entity.pdbx_description
1 polymer ?
#
loop_
_entity_poly.entity_id
_entity_poly.type
_entity_poly.pdbx_seq_one_letter_code
_entity_poly.pdbx_strand_id
1 'polypeptide(L)'
;VGVFQDCSHTTTCINPAIYAIVGAAAVLAGVTRMTVSLVVIMIEVTNGMQYVLPVMIGIIISKWVADAFGDQSIYIEHIRLNGLPLLDSKSDVIYDDHESAADAMVSRDLQVLTQTGETVRSL
;
A
#
# COMPACT_ATOMS: atom_id res chain seq x y z
N VAL A 1 -6.44 -39.73 -11.87
CA VAL A 1 -6.67 -39.29 -10.48
C VAL A 1 -6.17 -37.87 -10.39
N GLY A 2 -7.07 -36.89 -10.50
CA GLY A 2 -6.70 -35.48 -10.41
C GLY A 2 -6.75 -35.01 -8.96
N VAL A 3 -5.81 -34.17 -8.54
CA VAL A 3 -5.77 -33.56 -7.19
C VAL A 3 -7.02 -32.72 -6.89
N PHE A 4 -7.82 -32.37 -7.91
CA PHE A 4 -9.01 -31.52 -7.83
C PHE A 4 -10.34 -32.24 -8.15
N GLN A 5 -10.43 -33.56 -7.95
CA GLN A 5 -11.63 -34.33 -8.28
C GLN A 5 -12.74 -34.16 -7.22
N ASP A 6 -13.99 -34.09 -7.67
CA ASP A 6 -15.21 -33.92 -6.85
C ASP A 6 -15.27 -34.92 -5.69
N CYS A 7 -15.49 -34.41 -4.48
CA CYS A 7 -15.40 -35.21 -3.26
C CYS A 7 -16.69 -35.98 -2.98
N SER A 8 -16.58 -37.31 -2.97
CA SER A 8 -17.58 -38.21 -2.39
C SER A 8 -17.51 -38.13 -0.85
N HIS A 9 -18.67 -38.14 -0.20
CA HIS A 9 -18.98 -37.73 1.19
C HIS A 9 -18.23 -38.43 2.36
N THR A 10 -17.11 -39.13 2.14
CA THR A 10 -16.47 -39.98 3.18
C THR A 10 -15.00 -39.67 3.45
N THR A 11 -14.42 -38.62 2.85
CA THR A 11 -13.01 -38.23 3.08
C THR A 11 -12.83 -36.71 3.18
N THR A 12 -11.82 -36.25 3.92
CA THR A 12 -11.45 -34.83 4.08
C THR A 12 -11.13 -34.21 2.73
N CYS A 13 -12.06 -33.40 2.21
CA CYS A 13 -11.98 -32.78 0.90
C CYS A 13 -11.15 -31.50 0.92
N ILE A 14 -10.24 -31.33 -0.05
CA ILE A 14 -9.50 -30.09 -0.27
C ILE A 14 -10.36 -29.17 -1.12
N ASN A 15 -10.66 -27.96 -0.65
CA ASN A 15 -11.39 -26.96 -1.42
C ASN A 15 -10.42 -26.11 -2.26
N PRO A 16 -10.37 -26.28 -3.60
CA PRO A 16 -9.46 -25.52 -4.47
C PRO A 16 -9.73 -24.00 -4.47
N ALA A 17 -10.96 -23.58 -4.16
CA ALA A 17 -11.32 -22.16 -4.15
C ALA A 17 -10.51 -21.37 -3.11
N ILE A 18 -10.20 -21.98 -1.95
CA ILE A 18 -9.43 -21.32 -0.90
C ILE A 18 -8.00 -21.04 -1.35
N TYR A 19 -7.37 -22.01 -2.03
CA TYR A 19 -6.01 -21.82 -2.57
C TYR A 19 -5.98 -20.79 -3.69
N ALA A 20 -7.02 -20.73 -4.52
CA ALA A 20 -7.16 -19.70 -5.55
C ALA A 20 -7.25 -18.29 -4.94
N ILE A 21 -8.03 -18.12 -3.87
CA ILE A 21 -8.14 -16.84 -3.15
C ILE A 21 -6.80 -16.42 -2.54
N VAL A 22 -6.10 -17.35 -1.87
CA VAL A 22 -4.77 -17.07 -1.28
C VAL A 22 -3.78 -16.66 -2.36
N GLY A 23 -3.75 -17.35 -3.51
CA GLY A 23 -2.86 -17.03 -4.63
C GLY A 23 -3.16 -15.66 -5.23
N ALA A 24 -4.44 -15.35 -5.48
CA ALA A 24 -4.86 -14.05 -6.01
C ALA A 24 -4.50 -12.91 -5.05
N ALA A 25 -4.75 -13.10 -3.75
CA ALA A 25 -4.39 -12.12 -2.72
C ALA A 25 -2.88 -11.91 -2.63
N ALA A 26 -2.09 -12.99 -2.69
CA ALA A 26 -0.64 -12.92 -2.66
C ALA A 26 -0.06 -12.13 -3.86
N VAL A 27 -0.58 -12.35 -5.07
CA VAL A 27 -0.14 -11.60 -6.27
C VAL A 27 -0.46 -10.11 -6.12
N LEU A 28 -1.68 -9.78 -5.71
CA LEU A 28 -2.09 -8.39 -5.52
C LEU A 28 -1.24 -7.70 -4.45
N ALA A 29 -0.94 -8.38 -3.34
CA ALA A 29 -0.07 -7.88 -2.30
C ALA A 29 1.38 -7.65 -2.78
N GLY A 30 1.91 -8.53 -3.62
CA GLY A 30 3.26 -8.37 -4.18
C GLY A 30 3.38 -7.15 -5.09
N VAL A 31 2.34 -6.89 -5.91
CA VAL A 31 2.32 -5.75 -6.85
C VAL A 31 2.07 -4.41 -6.12
N THR A 32 1.10 -4.40 -5.21
CA THR A 32 0.63 -3.16 -4.56
C THR A 32 1.35 -2.83 -3.26
N ARG A 33 1.98 -3.83 -2.63
CA ARG A 33 2.58 -3.77 -1.28
C ARG A 33 1.60 -3.35 -0.18
N MET A 34 0.29 -3.46 -0.43
CA MET A 34 -0.76 -3.23 0.57
C MET A 34 -1.06 -4.55 1.29
N THR A 35 -0.82 -4.60 2.60
CA THR A 35 -1.02 -5.83 3.39
C THR A 35 -2.29 -5.80 4.21
N VAL A 36 -2.40 -4.89 5.18
CA VAL A 36 -3.51 -4.86 6.15
C VAL A 36 -4.85 -4.61 5.45
N SER A 37 -4.93 -3.58 4.61
CA SER A 37 -6.17 -3.23 3.89
C SER A 37 -6.63 -4.36 2.98
N LEU A 38 -5.68 -5.04 2.31
CA LEU A 38 -5.98 -6.14 1.40
C LEU A 38 -6.53 -7.36 2.14
N VAL A 39 -5.95 -7.69 3.31
CA VAL A 39 -6.47 -8.75 4.18
C VAL A 39 -7.90 -8.44 4.61
N VAL A 40 -8.18 -7.21 5.05
CA VAL A 40 -9.53 -6.80 5.47
C VAL A 40 -10.53 -6.93 4.33
N ILE A 41 -10.20 -6.44 3.12
CA ILE A 41 -11.06 -6.60 1.94
C ILE A 41 -11.38 -8.07 1.68
N MET A 42 -10.40 -8.97 1.78
CA MET A 42 -10.62 -10.40 1.54
C MET A 42 -11.50 -11.07 2.61
N ILE A 43 -11.40 -10.64 3.87
CA ILE A 43 -12.29 -11.11 4.93
C ILE A 43 -13.73 -10.68 4.67
N GLU A 44 -13.93 -9.42 4.28
CA GLU A 44 -15.26 -8.86 3.97
C GLU A 44 -15.88 -9.56 2.76
N VAL A 45 -15.12 -9.70 1.66
CA VAL A 45 -15.61 -10.35 0.42
C VAL A 45 -15.95 -11.82 0.64
N THR A 46 -15.16 -12.53 1.44
CA THR A 46 -15.38 -13.96 1.72
C THR A 46 -16.43 -14.19 2.82
N ASN A 47 -16.80 -13.13 3.57
CA ASN A 47 -17.69 -13.16 4.73
C ASN A 47 -17.35 -14.31 5.71
N GLY A 48 -16.05 -14.57 5.89
CA GLY A 48 -15.56 -15.80 6.50
C GLY A 48 -14.20 -15.63 7.17
N MET A 49 -14.21 -15.26 8.46
CA MET A 49 -13.00 -15.00 9.26
C MET A 49 -12.08 -16.22 9.44
N GLN A 50 -12.61 -17.42 9.23
CA GLN A 50 -11.91 -18.69 9.46
C GLN A 50 -10.71 -18.95 8.52
N TYR A 51 -10.66 -18.27 7.37
CA TYR A 51 -9.56 -18.39 6.41
C TYR A 51 -8.61 -17.19 6.38
N VAL A 52 -8.70 -16.29 7.38
CA VAL A 52 -7.84 -15.10 7.45
C VAL A 52 -6.37 -15.43 7.64
N LEU A 53 -6.06 -16.40 8.51
CA LEU A 53 -4.69 -16.78 8.85
C LEU A 53 -3.88 -17.25 7.62
N PRO A 54 -4.34 -18.24 6.82
CA PRO A 54 -3.57 -18.67 5.66
C PRO A 54 -3.43 -17.58 4.59
N VAL A 55 -4.44 -16.73 4.40
CA VAL A 55 -4.38 -15.59 3.48
C VAL A 55 -3.33 -14.58 3.94
N MET A 56 -3.31 -14.24 5.23
CA MET A 56 -2.35 -13.30 5.81
C MET A 56 -0.91 -13.79 5.66
N ILE A 57 -0.66 -15.08 5.92
CA ILE A 57 0.68 -15.68 5.75
C ILE A 57 1.13 -15.58 4.29
N GLY A 58 0.26 -15.93 3.33
CA GLY A 58 0.58 -15.81 1.90
C GLY A 58 0.90 -14.37 1.47
N ILE A 59 0.15 -13.40 1.97
CA ILE A 59 0.35 -11.96 1.71
C ILE A 59 1.68 -11.47 2.30
N ILE A 60 2.02 -11.85 3.53
CA ILE A 60 3.27 -11.41 4.20
C ILE A 60 4.48 -11.98 3.47
N ILE A 61 4.46 -13.27 3.12
CA ILE A 61 5.55 -13.91 2.37
C ILE A 61 5.71 -13.22 1.01
N SER A 62 4.60 -12.98 0.29
CA SER A 62 4.63 -12.27 -0.99
C SER A 62 5.23 -10.87 -0.86
N LYS A 63 4.83 -10.11 0.17
CA LYS A 63 5.41 -8.79 0.46
C LYS A 63 6.92 -8.90 0.70
N TRP A 64 7.37 -9.82 1.54
CA TRP A 64 8.81 -9.95 1.86
C TRP A 64 9.63 -10.29 0.63
N VAL A 65 9.13 -11.20 -0.21
CA VAL A 65 9.76 -11.52 -1.49
C VAL A 65 9.78 -10.29 -2.40
N ALA A 66 8.67 -9.57 -2.51
CA ALA A 66 8.62 -8.34 -3.32
C ALA A 66 9.56 -7.26 -2.80
N ASP A 67 9.67 -7.10 -1.48
CA ASP A 67 10.57 -6.13 -0.82
C ASP A 67 12.05 -6.50 -1.09
N ALA A 68 12.37 -7.80 -1.20
CA ALA A 68 13.72 -8.23 -1.58
C ALA A 68 14.10 -7.88 -3.05
N PHE A 69 13.13 -7.76 -3.95
CA PHE A 69 13.37 -7.35 -5.34
C PHE A 69 13.39 -5.83 -5.55
N GLY A 70 12.86 -5.07 -4.60
CA GLY A 70 12.87 -3.61 -4.63
C GLY A 70 11.86 -3.02 -3.64
N ASP A 71 11.98 -1.74 -3.35
CA ASP A 71 11.29 -1.15 -2.19
C ASP A 71 9.95 -0.48 -2.55
N GLN A 72 9.71 -0.22 -3.84
CA GLN A 72 8.60 0.60 -4.30
C GLN A 72 7.45 -0.23 -4.88
N SER A 73 6.21 0.17 -4.60
CA SER A 73 5.02 -0.44 -5.22
C SER A 73 4.76 0.16 -6.60
N ILE A 74 3.96 -0.53 -7.42
CA ILE A 74 3.59 -0.03 -8.76
C ILE A 74 2.94 1.36 -8.70
N TYR A 75 2.20 1.65 -7.63
CA TYR A 75 1.52 2.93 -7.47
C TYR A 75 2.52 4.07 -7.27
N ILE A 76 3.55 3.87 -6.46
CA ILE A 76 4.58 4.90 -6.22
C ILE A 76 5.42 5.10 -7.47
N GLU A 77 5.78 4.01 -8.16
CA GLU A 77 6.56 4.10 -9.39
C GLU A 77 5.79 4.86 -10.48
N HIS A 78 4.48 4.63 -10.61
CA HIS A 78 3.65 5.38 -11.56
C HIS A 78 3.58 6.89 -11.23
N ILE A 79 3.49 7.24 -9.94
CA ILE A 79 3.50 8.65 -9.49
C ILE A 79 4.86 9.30 -9.80
N ARG A 80 5.97 8.58 -9.57
CA ARG A 80 7.32 9.03 -9.87
C ARG A 80 7.53 9.23 -11.38
N LEU A 81 7.05 8.32 -12.21
CA LEU A 81 7.12 8.44 -13.67
C LEU A 81 6.33 9.65 -14.19
N ASN A 82 5.25 10.02 -13.51
CA ASN A 82 4.48 11.23 -13.84
C ASN A 82 5.10 12.53 -13.27
N GLY A 83 6.21 12.46 -12.54
CA GLY A 83 6.89 13.63 -11.98
C GLY A 83 6.06 14.37 -10.91
N LEU A 84 5.10 13.71 -10.29
CA LEU A 84 4.25 14.31 -9.27
C LEU A 84 4.99 14.40 -7.92
N PRO A 85 4.92 15.53 -7.20
CA PRO A 85 5.55 15.66 -5.90
C PRO A 85 4.79 14.82 -4.86
N LEU A 86 5.34 13.66 -4.51
CA LEU A 86 4.81 12.76 -3.48
C LEU A 86 5.64 12.88 -2.20
N LEU A 87 4.97 13.16 -1.08
CA LEU A 87 5.57 13.17 0.25
C LEU A 87 5.35 11.80 0.90
N ASP A 88 6.38 10.96 0.91
CA ASP A 88 6.28 9.60 1.46
C ASP A 88 6.45 9.60 2.98
N SER A 89 5.47 9.07 3.72
CA SER A 89 5.51 8.93 5.17
C SER A 89 6.52 7.88 5.65
N LYS A 90 6.96 6.99 4.75
CA LYS A 90 7.93 5.93 5.01
C LYS A 90 9.33 6.26 4.51
N SER A 91 9.54 7.48 4.00
CA SER A 91 10.86 7.88 3.59
C SER A 91 11.77 7.90 4.82
N ASP A 92 12.81 7.07 4.80
CA ASP A 92 13.96 7.19 5.69
C ASP A 92 14.74 8.44 5.27
N VAL A 93 14.12 9.61 5.42
CA VAL A 93 14.87 10.85 5.44
C VAL A 93 15.65 10.76 6.75
N ILE A 94 16.94 10.46 6.63
CA ILE A 94 17.89 10.76 7.69
C ILE A 94 17.87 12.28 7.78
N TYR A 95 16.95 12.80 8.60
CA TYR A 95 17.03 14.18 9.05
C TYR A 95 18.33 14.23 9.85
N ASP A 96 19.37 14.77 9.24
CA ASP A 96 20.51 15.22 10.02
C ASP A 96 19.93 16.23 11.03
N ASP A 97 20.25 16.13 12.32
CA ASP A 97 19.69 17.00 13.38
C ASP A 97 19.99 18.50 13.11
N HIS A 98 20.73 18.80 12.03
CA HIS A 98 21.10 20.11 11.51
C HIS A 98 20.21 20.64 10.38
N GLU A 99 19.27 19.88 9.82
CA GLU A 99 18.36 20.37 8.77
C GLU A 99 17.19 21.18 9.39
N SER A 100 17.29 22.51 9.30
CA SER A 100 16.23 23.42 9.73
C SER A 100 15.19 23.64 8.61
N ALA A 101 13.95 23.98 8.98
CA ALA A 101 12.91 24.37 8.03
C ALA A 101 13.35 25.50 7.07
N ALA A 102 14.32 26.34 7.48
CA ALA A 102 14.92 27.38 6.65
C ALA A 102 15.70 26.84 5.43
N ASP A 103 16.13 25.58 5.45
CA ASP A 103 16.87 24.94 4.35
C ASP A 103 15.93 24.33 3.30
N ALA A 104 14.79 23.79 3.75
CA ALA A 104 13.72 23.32 2.87
C ALA A 104 12.91 24.47 2.22
N MET A 105 12.94 25.68 2.80
CA MET A 105 12.23 26.84 2.26
C MET A 105 12.92 27.39 1.01
N VAL A 106 12.29 27.17 -0.15
CA VAL A 106 12.76 27.68 -1.45
C VAL A 106 12.58 29.20 -1.56
N SER A 107 11.50 29.77 -1.02
CA SER A 107 11.23 31.21 -1.08
C SER A 107 11.67 31.91 0.20
N ARG A 108 12.82 32.61 0.14
CA ARG A 108 13.27 33.49 1.23
C ARG A 108 12.71 34.90 1.13
N ASP A 109 12.24 35.28 -0.06
CA ASP A 109 11.58 36.55 -0.32
C ASP A 109 10.07 36.34 -0.37
N LEU A 110 9.43 36.55 0.79
CA LEU A 110 7.99 36.38 0.95
C LEU A 110 7.32 37.66 0.48
N GLN A 111 6.45 37.55 -0.53
CA GLN A 111 5.58 38.65 -0.89
C GLN A 111 4.49 38.77 0.18
N VAL A 112 4.76 39.61 1.19
CA VAL A 112 3.82 39.84 2.29
C VAL A 112 2.88 40.98 1.90
N LEU A 113 1.59 40.68 1.82
CA LEU A 113 0.55 41.70 1.73
C LEU A 113 0.19 42.14 3.15
N THR A 114 0.91 43.12 3.69
CA THR A 114 0.58 43.72 4.98
C THR A 114 -0.56 44.72 4.80
N GLN A 115 -1.81 44.28 4.98
CA GLN A 115 -2.97 45.18 4.96
C GLN A 115 -3.46 45.43 6.39
N THR A 116 -2.99 46.51 7.01
CA THR A 116 -3.63 47.09 8.19
C THR A 116 -4.62 48.16 7.74
N GLY A 117 -5.91 47.82 7.73
CA GLY A 117 -6.98 48.82 7.83
C GLY A 117 -7.67 49.34 6.57
N GLU A 118 -7.56 48.71 5.39
CA GLU A 118 -8.36 49.11 4.21
C GLU A 118 -9.23 47.98 3.63
N THR A 119 -10.31 48.36 2.94
CA THR A 119 -11.34 47.48 2.39
C THR A 119 -11.10 47.17 0.90
N VAL A 120 -11.50 45.96 0.48
CA VAL A 120 -11.17 45.23 -0.77
C VAL A 120 -11.77 45.84 -2.06
N ARG A 121 -11.79 47.17 -2.20
CA ARG A 121 -12.38 47.85 -3.38
C ARG A 121 -11.38 48.66 -4.22
N SER A 122 -10.09 48.58 -3.89
CA SER A 122 -8.98 49.21 -4.64
C SER A 122 -7.93 48.17 -5.00
N LEU A 123 -8.30 47.24 -5.88
CA LEU A 123 -7.39 46.48 -6.75
C LEU A 123 -8.00 46.51 -8.15
#